data_AF-W4L8P3-F1
#
_entry.id   AF-W4L8P3-F1
#
_cell.length_a   1.000
_cell.length_b   1.000
_cell.length_c   1.000
_cell.angle_alpha   90.00
_cell.angle_beta   90.00
_cell.angle_gamma   90.00
#
_symmetry.space_group_name_H-M   'P 1'
#
loop_
_entity.id
_entity.type
_entity.pdbx_description
1 polymer ?
#
loop_
_entity_poly.entity_id
_entity_poly.type
_entity_poly.pdbx_seq_one_letter_code
_entity_poly.pdbx_strand_id
1 'polypeptide(L)'
;MVAAHAALRKPDATGGYQTETGWANGDRFVRKGNWGTYFSTDLNCDCDSGGGGMTTACETAFAFGDTELEDICVGGGTVEQYPGCPTITQKRWGWQIGPVFVNTTSSAIMWAGAGQNDVSKAEHVGVVSYIYTQTGTTCRVEVTFDTLQGESQMAPAGWFMNATHLYASYEMTQTVAPGQFGHGHDQLDGVMVDTYTVSWEDQDGCAPVYLVAHAEACYDQANGDSGDGSDGSDPGEGGSDEEPGGGSTPDA
;
A
#
# COMPACT_ATOMS: atom_id res chain seq x y z
N MET A 1 16.21 17.75 -10.42
CA MET A 1 17.29 18.70 -10.76
C MET A 1 17.73 19.43 -9.49
N VAL A 2 19.03 19.61 -9.30
CA VAL A 2 19.59 20.22 -8.08
C VAL A 2 20.42 21.44 -8.46
N ALA A 3 20.44 22.46 -7.60
CA ALA A 3 21.32 23.61 -7.70
C ALA A 3 22.30 23.62 -6.52
N ALA A 4 23.58 23.88 -6.77
CA ALA A 4 24.61 23.91 -5.73
C ALA A 4 25.54 25.12 -5.86
N HIS A 5 25.95 25.67 -4.72
CA HIS A 5 26.89 26.78 -4.60
C HIS A 5 27.81 26.54 -3.40
N ALA A 6 29.12 26.77 -3.56
CA ALA A 6 30.11 26.62 -2.50
C ALA A 6 30.96 27.90 -2.36
N ALA A 7 31.26 28.28 -1.12
CA ALA A 7 32.32 29.24 -0.81
C ALA A 7 33.57 28.45 -0.40
N LEU A 8 34.64 28.61 -1.17
CA LEU A 8 35.89 27.85 -1.01
C LEU A 8 36.97 28.77 -0.43
N ARG A 9 37.90 28.19 0.33
CA ARG A 9 39.10 28.89 0.80
C ARG A 9 40.34 28.16 0.32
N LYS A 10 41.27 28.89 -0.28
CA LYS A 10 42.55 28.38 -0.73
C LYS A 10 43.67 29.06 0.06
N PRO A 11 44.53 28.32 0.77
CA PRO A 11 45.67 28.92 1.45
C PRO A 11 46.64 29.53 0.44
N ASP A 12 47.20 30.69 0.78
CA ASP A 12 48.26 31.33 0.00
C ASP A 12 49.65 30.98 0.54
N ALA A 13 50.69 31.27 -0.26
CA ALA A 13 52.08 30.96 0.07
C ALA A 13 52.61 31.72 1.30
N THR A 14 51.88 32.72 1.80
CA THR A 14 52.26 33.55 2.94
C THR A 14 51.57 33.15 4.24
N GLY A 15 50.77 32.07 4.22
CA GLY A 15 50.02 31.58 5.37
C GLY A 15 48.65 32.25 5.56
N GLY A 16 48.22 33.09 4.60
CA GLY A 16 46.86 33.63 4.52
C GLY A 16 45.91 32.71 3.75
N TYR A 17 44.69 33.17 3.53
CA TYR A 17 43.69 32.47 2.72
C TYR A 17 43.03 33.45 1.73
N GLN A 18 42.86 33.01 0.49
CA GLN A 18 41.94 33.63 -0.47
C GLN A 18 40.60 32.90 -0.45
N THR A 19 39.51 33.65 -0.61
CA THR A 19 38.15 33.08 -0.72
C THR A 19 37.74 33.08 -2.18
N GLU A 20 37.23 31.94 -2.65
CA GLU A 20 36.74 31.73 -4.00
C GLU A 20 35.30 31.19 -3.96
N THR A 21 34.63 31.21 -5.10
CA THR A 21 33.32 30.58 -5.27
C THR A 21 33.43 29.38 -6.19
N GLY A 22 32.74 28.30 -5.82
CA GLY A 22 32.68 27.05 -6.57
C GLY A 22 31.24 26.70 -6.94
N TRP A 23 31.08 26.00 -8.06
CA TRP A 23 29.80 25.56 -8.59
C TRP A 23 29.87 24.11 -9.06
N ALA A 24 28.72 23.44 -9.10
CA ALA A 24 28.64 22.12 -9.70
C ALA A 24 28.90 22.18 -11.22
N ASN A 25 29.39 21.08 -11.79
CA ASN A 25 29.58 20.97 -13.23
C ASN A 25 28.23 20.79 -13.94
N GLY A 26 27.69 21.86 -14.51
CA GLY A 26 26.33 21.88 -15.05
C GLY A 26 25.95 23.15 -15.80
N ASP A 27 24.71 23.20 -16.29
CA ASP A 27 24.20 24.29 -17.12
C ASP A 27 23.91 25.56 -16.31
N ARG A 28 24.34 26.72 -16.81
CA ARG A 28 24.14 27.99 -16.10
C ARG A 28 22.66 28.40 -16.06
N PHE A 29 22.24 28.94 -14.93
CA PHE A 29 20.87 29.41 -14.70
C PHE A 29 20.45 30.56 -15.64
N VAL A 30 21.38 31.47 -15.97
CA VAL A 30 21.17 32.54 -16.95
C VAL A 30 22.44 32.77 -17.78
N ARG A 31 22.26 33.38 -18.95
CA ARG A 31 23.34 33.67 -19.90
C ARG A 31 24.39 34.66 -19.36
N LYS A 32 24.04 35.52 -18.40
CA LYS A 32 24.95 36.48 -17.74
C LYS A 32 24.46 36.89 -16.35
N GLY A 33 25.36 36.92 -15.37
CA GLY A 33 25.14 37.61 -14.08
C GLY A 33 24.67 36.77 -12.89
N ASN A 34 24.44 35.47 -13.04
CA ASN A 34 24.05 34.62 -11.91
C ASN A 34 25.02 33.43 -11.75
N TRP A 35 25.41 33.18 -10.50
CA TRP A 35 26.50 32.29 -10.10
C TRP A 35 25.94 30.94 -9.64
N GLY A 36 25.23 30.24 -10.53
CA GLY A 36 24.64 28.94 -10.22
C GLY A 36 24.52 28.09 -11.47
N THR A 37 24.75 26.79 -11.29
CA THR A 37 24.62 25.76 -12.33
C THR A 37 23.59 24.72 -11.91
N TYR A 38 22.89 24.16 -12.90
CA TYR A 38 22.05 22.99 -12.79
C TYR A 38 22.83 21.77 -13.23
N PHE A 39 22.82 20.74 -12.41
CA PHE A 39 23.31 19.43 -12.82
C PHE A 39 22.24 18.39 -12.51
N SER A 40 22.23 17.35 -13.33
CA SER A 40 21.55 16.12 -12.98
C SER A 40 22.56 15.25 -12.25
N THR A 41 22.14 14.67 -11.14
CA THR A 41 22.83 13.55 -10.53
C THR A 41 21.79 12.46 -10.38
N ASP A 42 22.18 11.24 -10.73
CA ASP A 42 21.42 10.07 -10.36
C ASP A 42 21.79 9.77 -8.92
N LEU A 43 20.85 9.96 -8.00
CA LEU A 43 20.97 9.39 -6.66
C LEU A 43 20.66 7.91 -6.80
N ASN A 44 21.62 7.17 -7.31
CA ASN A 44 21.56 5.72 -7.22
C ASN A 44 21.94 5.40 -5.77
N CYS A 45 20.95 5.06 -4.96
CA CYS A 45 21.22 4.43 -3.69
C CYS A 45 21.99 3.14 -4.02
N ASP A 46 23.28 3.13 -3.74
CA ASP A 46 24.04 1.88 -3.70
C ASP A 46 23.62 1.16 -2.41
N CYS A 47 22.43 0.55 -2.47
CA CYS A 47 21.89 -0.28 -1.39
C CYS A 47 22.74 -1.55 -1.17
N ASP A 48 23.73 -1.82 -2.02
CA ASP A 48 24.54 -3.03 -1.97
C ASP A 48 25.80 -2.93 -1.10
N SER A 49 26.09 -1.78 -0.50
CA SER A 49 27.29 -1.60 0.31
C SER A 49 26.99 -1.56 1.82
N GLY A 50 26.22 -2.52 2.34
CA GLY A 50 26.10 -2.70 3.79
C GLY A 50 24.88 -3.46 4.35
N GLY A 51 24.64 -4.69 3.93
CA GLY A 51 24.12 -5.75 4.83
C GLY A 51 22.69 -5.66 5.40
N GLY A 52 21.86 -4.71 4.96
CA GLY A 52 20.42 -4.71 5.26
C GLY A 52 19.63 -5.00 3.99
N GLY A 53 19.43 -6.26 3.63
CA GLY A 53 18.60 -6.59 2.46
C GLY A 53 17.21 -5.99 2.62
N MET A 54 16.63 -5.39 1.58
CA MET A 54 15.20 -5.08 1.62
C MET A 54 14.42 -6.34 1.28
N THR A 55 13.36 -6.63 2.02
CA THR A 55 12.37 -7.63 1.64
C THR A 55 11.09 -6.92 1.26
N THR A 56 10.51 -7.34 0.14
CA THR A 56 9.17 -6.88 -0.25
C THR A 56 8.14 -7.68 0.52
N ALA A 57 7.30 -7.00 1.28
CA ALA A 57 6.12 -7.56 1.91
C ALA A 57 4.87 -7.11 1.14
N CYS A 58 3.90 -8.00 1.00
CA CYS A 58 2.65 -7.72 0.31
C CYS A 58 1.46 -8.08 1.19
N GLU A 59 0.42 -7.27 1.10
CA GLU A 59 -0.84 -7.41 1.81
C GLU A 59 -2.01 -7.40 0.82
N THR A 60 -3.06 -8.12 1.18
CA THR A 60 -4.34 -8.00 0.48
C THR A 60 -4.94 -6.64 0.82
N ALA A 61 -5.39 -5.89 -0.19
CA ALA A 61 -6.05 -4.61 -0.03
C ALA A 61 -7.37 -4.54 -0.82
N PHE A 62 -8.37 -3.88 -0.24
CA PHE A 62 -9.65 -3.61 -0.90
C PHE A 62 -10.04 -2.15 -0.77
N ALA A 63 -10.67 -1.61 -1.80
CA ALA A 63 -11.39 -0.35 -1.69
C ALA A 63 -12.60 -0.51 -0.75
N PHE A 64 -12.78 0.43 0.16
CA PHE A 64 -13.87 0.45 1.12
C PHE A 64 -15.20 0.70 0.42
N GLY A 65 -16.20 -0.09 0.78
CA GLY A 65 -17.53 -0.05 0.16
C GLY A 65 -18.62 -0.12 1.22
N ASP A 66 -19.85 -0.03 0.74
CA ASP A 66 -21.06 0.00 1.57
C ASP A 66 -21.59 -1.39 1.94
N THR A 67 -21.13 -2.43 1.24
CA THR A 67 -21.50 -3.82 1.53
C THR A 67 -20.26 -4.68 1.72
N GLU A 68 -20.15 -5.39 2.84
CA GLU A 68 -19.11 -6.38 3.07
C GLU A 68 -19.32 -7.58 2.14
N LEU A 69 -18.26 -8.15 1.58
CA LEU A 69 -18.41 -9.26 0.64
C LEU A 69 -19.05 -10.51 1.30
N GLU A 70 -18.89 -10.67 2.61
CA GLU A 70 -19.58 -11.72 3.36
C GLU A 70 -21.08 -11.48 3.53
N ASP A 71 -21.55 -10.25 3.34
CA ASP A 71 -22.95 -9.83 3.48
C ASP A 71 -23.72 -9.75 2.15
N ILE A 72 -23.04 -9.74 1.00
CA ILE A 72 -23.69 -9.64 -0.34
C ILE A 72 -24.71 -10.77 -0.59
N CYS A 73 -24.54 -11.86 0.12
CA CYS A 73 -25.37 -13.05 0.06
C CYS A 73 -26.29 -13.21 1.28
N VAL A 74 -26.18 -12.29 2.24
CA VAL A 74 -26.80 -12.33 3.57
C VAL A 74 -27.66 -11.09 3.72
N GLY A 75 -28.70 -10.97 2.89
CA GLY A 75 -29.81 -10.03 3.16
C GLY A 75 -30.58 -10.39 4.45
N GLY A 76 -29.90 -10.73 5.54
CA GLY A 76 -30.40 -11.38 6.74
C GLY A 76 -30.99 -12.78 6.50
N GLY A 77 -30.87 -13.34 5.29
CA GLY A 77 -31.53 -14.58 4.88
C GLY A 77 -30.60 -15.79 4.93
N THR A 78 -31.17 -16.96 5.25
CA THR A 78 -30.47 -18.26 5.15
C THR A 78 -30.19 -18.61 3.69
N VAL A 79 -29.29 -19.56 3.44
CA VAL A 79 -29.02 -20.17 2.11
C VAL A 79 -30.31 -20.63 1.40
N GLU A 80 -31.38 -20.87 2.15
CA GLU A 80 -32.71 -21.24 1.64
C GLU A 80 -33.44 -20.08 0.94
N GLN A 81 -33.15 -18.82 1.31
CA GLN A 81 -33.82 -17.63 0.78
C GLN A 81 -33.23 -17.16 -0.57
N TYR A 82 -31.99 -17.54 -0.89
CA TYR A 82 -31.33 -17.22 -2.16
C TYR A 82 -30.70 -18.48 -2.78
N PRO A 83 -31.49 -19.36 -3.42
CA PRO A 83 -30.96 -20.52 -4.13
C PRO A 83 -30.03 -20.07 -5.25
N GLY A 84 -28.73 -20.34 -5.10
CA GLY A 84 -27.66 -19.89 -6.03
C GLY A 84 -26.60 -19.00 -5.37
N CYS A 85 -26.83 -18.56 -4.13
CA CYS A 85 -25.83 -17.83 -3.37
C CYS A 85 -24.61 -18.74 -3.07
N PRO A 86 -23.41 -18.39 -3.56
CA PRO A 86 -22.20 -19.12 -3.20
C PRO A 86 -21.95 -18.94 -1.71
N THR A 87 -21.54 -20.02 -1.06
CA THR A 87 -21.10 -19.98 0.34
C THR A 87 -19.81 -19.18 0.42
N ILE A 88 -19.92 -17.85 0.40
CA ILE A 88 -18.83 -16.96 0.77
C ILE A 88 -18.60 -17.22 2.25
N THR A 89 -17.58 -18.04 2.54
CA THR A 89 -17.24 -18.38 3.92
C THR A 89 -16.84 -17.10 4.66
N GLN A 90 -17.34 -16.91 5.89
CA GLN A 90 -17.09 -15.79 6.84
C GLN A 90 -15.61 -15.58 7.23
N LYS A 91 -14.67 -16.08 6.44
CA LYS A 91 -13.23 -15.98 6.66
C LYS A 91 -12.54 -15.07 5.65
N ARG A 92 -13.30 -14.51 4.69
CA ARG A 92 -12.75 -13.60 3.68
C ARG A 92 -13.40 -12.24 3.85
N TRP A 93 -12.55 -11.23 3.85
CA TRP A 93 -12.92 -9.84 4.03
C TRP A 93 -12.77 -9.09 2.71
N GLY A 94 -13.36 -7.90 2.64
CA GLY A 94 -13.41 -7.04 1.48
C GLY A 94 -14.78 -6.38 1.37
N TRP A 95 -14.88 -5.39 0.49
CA TRP A 95 -16.10 -4.63 0.30
C TRP A 95 -16.46 -4.50 -1.17
N GLN A 96 -17.76 -4.34 -1.40
CA GLN A 96 -18.32 -3.90 -2.67
C GLN A 96 -18.79 -2.46 -2.53
N ILE A 97 -18.45 -1.65 -3.52
CA ILE A 97 -18.91 -0.28 -3.70
C ILE A 97 -20.15 -0.31 -4.59
N GLY A 98 -21.20 0.37 -4.14
CA GLY A 98 -22.36 0.69 -4.97
C GLY A 98 -23.67 0.14 -4.42
N PRO A 99 -24.79 0.57 -5.01
CA PRO A 99 -24.90 0.91 -6.42
C PRO A 99 -24.31 2.28 -6.80
N VAL A 100 -23.47 2.31 -7.84
CA VAL A 100 -22.91 3.51 -8.45
C VAL A 100 -23.77 3.90 -9.65
N PHE A 101 -24.28 5.13 -9.67
CA PHE A 101 -25.16 5.63 -10.73
C PHE A 101 -24.38 6.34 -11.82
N VAL A 102 -24.91 6.38 -13.04
CA VAL A 102 -24.33 7.14 -14.15
C VAL A 102 -24.13 8.61 -13.78
N ASN A 103 -23.06 9.22 -14.29
CA ASN A 103 -22.57 10.56 -13.96
C ASN A 103 -22.03 10.70 -12.53
N THR A 104 -21.67 9.60 -11.89
CA THR A 104 -20.95 9.62 -10.60
C THR A 104 -19.45 9.74 -10.84
N THR A 105 -18.81 10.63 -10.10
CA THR A 105 -17.35 10.67 -9.90
C THR A 105 -17.10 10.67 -8.40
N SER A 106 -16.37 9.68 -7.91
CA SER A 106 -16.11 9.54 -6.48
C SER A 106 -14.84 8.72 -6.24
N SER A 107 -14.51 8.50 -4.98
CA SER A 107 -13.38 7.69 -4.56
C SER A 107 -13.65 6.99 -3.24
N ALA A 108 -12.95 5.87 -3.04
CA ALA A 108 -12.98 5.06 -1.83
C ALA A 108 -11.57 4.85 -1.30
N ILE A 109 -11.42 4.84 0.02
CA ILE A 109 -10.14 4.53 0.67
C ILE A 109 -9.81 3.06 0.41
N MET A 110 -8.54 2.75 0.11
CA MET A 110 -8.03 1.40 -0.02
C MET A 110 -7.33 0.97 1.28
N TRP A 111 -7.85 -0.08 1.90
CA TRP A 111 -7.37 -0.62 3.17
C TRP A 111 -6.65 -1.95 2.96
N ALA A 112 -5.43 -2.08 3.48
CA ALA A 112 -4.69 -3.33 3.52
C ALA A 112 -4.77 -3.99 4.91
N GLY A 113 -4.79 -5.33 4.94
CA GLY A 113 -4.75 -6.08 6.20
C GLY A 113 -6.02 -5.98 7.07
N ALA A 114 -7.17 -5.59 6.50
CA ALA A 114 -8.42 -5.39 7.23
C ALA A 114 -9.18 -6.70 7.49
N GLY A 115 -8.50 -7.69 8.09
CA GLY A 115 -9.06 -8.99 8.40
C GLY A 115 -10.42 -8.88 9.12
N GLN A 116 -11.41 -9.67 8.68
CA GLN A 116 -12.79 -9.63 9.20
C GLN A 116 -13.48 -8.27 9.03
N ASN A 117 -13.12 -7.52 7.98
CA ASN A 117 -13.65 -6.17 7.69
C ASN A 117 -13.40 -5.14 8.81
N ASP A 118 -12.44 -5.39 9.70
CA ASP A 118 -12.10 -4.50 10.80
C ASP A 118 -11.04 -3.48 10.38
N VAL A 119 -11.50 -2.31 9.91
CA VAL A 119 -10.62 -1.21 9.47
C VAL A 119 -9.78 -0.62 10.60
N SER A 120 -10.10 -0.86 11.88
CA SER A 120 -9.28 -0.39 13.00
C SER A 120 -7.94 -1.13 13.11
N LYS A 121 -7.82 -2.27 12.44
CA LYS A 121 -6.60 -3.09 12.32
C LYS A 121 -5.91 -2.93 10.97
N ALA A 122 -6.49 -2.13 10.08
CA ALA A 122 -6.04 -1.98 8.71
C ALA A 122 -5.08 -0.80 8.56
N GLU A 123 -4.30 -0.83 7.48
CA GLU A 123 -3.49 0.30 7.05
C GLU A 123 -4.13 0.97 5.83
N HIS A 124 -4.17 2.31 5.82
CA HIS A 124 -4.56 3.07 4.65
C HIS A 124 -3.41 3.03 3.64
N VAL A 125 -3.61 2.37 2.50
CA VAL A 125 -2.54 2.15 1.51
C VAL A 125 -2.73 2.90 0.20
N GLY A 126 -3.89 3.54 0.02
CA GLY A 126 -4.18 4.28 -1.20
C GLY A 126 -5.66 4.64 -1.34
N VAL A 127 -6.02 5.04 -2.54
CA VAL A 127 -7.38 5.43 -2.92
C VAL A 127 -7.75 4.78 -4.23
N VAL A 128 -9.00 4.36 -4.36
CA VAL A 128 -9.58 3.94 -5.63
C VAL A 128 -10.57 5.00 -6.08
N SER A 129 -10.26 5.67 -7.19
CA SER A 129 -11.14 6.65 -7.82
C SER A 129 -11.94 6.01 -8.94
N TYR A 130 -13.19 6.41 -9.11
CA TYR A 130 -14.04 5.87 -10.17
C TYR A 130 -14.95 6.93 -10.79
N ILE A 131 -15.15 6.79 -12.10
CA ILE A 131 -16.01 7.63 -12.91
C ILE A 131 -16.95 6.73 -13.70
N TYR A 132 -18.26 6.90 -13.53
CA TYR A 132 -19.27 6.20 -14.33
C TYR A 132 -19.97 7.19 -15.27
N THR A 133 -19.86 6.96 -16.58
CA THR A 133 -20.41 7.83 -17.62
C THR A 133 -21.26 7.06 -18.61
N GLN A 134 -22.13 7.79 -19.32
CA GLN A 134 -22.88 7.29 -20.47
C GLN A 134 -22.70 8.23 -21.66
N THR A 135 -22.40 7.67 -22.83
CA THR A 135 -22.36 8.39 -24.10
C THR A 135 -23.21 7.64 -25.12
N GLY A 136 -24.40 8.17 -25.43
CA GLY A 136 -25.37 7.43 -26.24
C GLY A 136 -25.86 6.18 -25.50
N THR A 137 -25.71 5.02 -26.12
CA THR A 137 -26.00 3.69 -25.52
C THR A 137 -24.79 3.09 -24.80
N THR A 138 -23.60 3.67 -24.93
CA THR A 138 -22.39 3.15 -24.30
C THR A 138 -22.30 3.61 -22.85
N CYS A 139 -22.28 2.63 -21.95
CA CYS A 139 -21.98 2.81 -20.53
C CYS A 139 -20.48 2.56 -20.32
N ARG A 140 -19.85 3.38 -19.47
CA ARG A 140 -18.41 3.29 -19.24
C ARG A 140 -18.03 3.62 -17.80
N VAL A 141 -17.36 2.67 -17.14
CA VAL A 141 -16.71 2.84 -15.85
C VAL A 141 -15.20 2.93 -16.05
N GLU A 142 -14.60 4.00 -15.55
CA GLU A 142 -13.16 4.10 -15.31
C GLU A 142 -12.88 3.91 -13.82
N VAL A 143 -11.88 3.08 -13.49
CA VAL A 143 -11.42 2.88 -12.11
C VAL A 143 -9.91 3.06 -12.08
N THR A 144 -9.42 3.92 -11.19
CA THR A 144 -7.99 4.17 -10.98
C THR A 144 -7.62 3.82 -9.56
N PHE A 145 -6.65 2.92 -9.42
CA PHE A 145 -5.97 2.62 -8.18
C PHE A 145 -4.78 3.58 -8.03
N ASP A 146 -4.58 4.16 -6.86
CA ASP A 146 -3.48 5.07 -6.55
C ASP A 146 -2.98 4.83 -5.12
N THR A 147 -1.73 4.39 -4.95
CA THR A 147 -1.14 4.07 -3.64
C THR A 147 -0.51 5.29 -2.97
N LEU A 148 -0.51 5.29 -1.63
CA LEU A 148 0.13 6.37 -0.86
C LEU A 148 1.66 6.29 -0.92
N GLN A 149 2.29 7.45 -0.96
CA GLN A 149 3.75 7.59 -0.84
C GLN A 149 4.14 8.26 0.47
N GLY A 150 5.12 7.70 1.17
CA GLY A 150 5.81 8.39 2.26
C GLY A 150 5.02 8.72 3.52
N GLU A 151 3.78 8.24 3.64
CA GLU A 151 2.88 8.56 4.77
C GLU A 151 2.73 7.40 5.77
N SER A 152 3.06 6.18 5.37
CA SER A 152 2.90 4.99 6.21
C SER A 152 4.12 4.77 7.12
N GLN A 153 3.85 4.43 8.38
CA GLN A 153 4.91 3.97 9.30
C GLN A 153 5.53 2.64 8.85
N MET A 154 4.74 1.79 8.19
CA MET A 154 5.20 0.49 7.68
C MET A 154 5.90 0.63 6.33
N ALA A 155 5.41 1.53 5.48
CA ALA A 155 5.93 1.78 4.14
C ALA A 155 6.42 3.24 4.00
N PRO A 156 7.54 3.62 4.64
CA PRO A 156 8.06 4.99 4.58
C PRO A 156 8.54 5.39 3.18
N ALA A 157 8.84 4.43 2.31
CA ALA A 157 9.12 4.66 0.89
C ALA A 157 7.84 4.77 0.04
N GLY A 158 6.67 4.46 0.61
CA GLY A 158 5.40 4.34 -0.10
C GLY A 158 5.01 2.89 -0.40
N TRP A 159 3.74 2.75 -0.75
CA TRP A 159 3.13 1.51 -1.20
C TRP A 159 3.18 1.43 -2.72
N PHE A 160 3.23 0.21 -3.26
CA PHE A 160 3.09 -0.10 -4.67
C PHE A 160 2.18 -1.33 -4.86
N MET A 161 1.88 -1.70 -6.10
CA MET A 161 1.01 -2.82 -6.44
C MET A 161 1.71 -3.77 -7.39
N ASN A 162 1.56 -5.07 -7.13
CA ASN A 162 2.02 -6.14 -8.02
C ASN A 162 0.87 -6.80 -8.79
N ALA A 163 -0.35 -6.71 -8.28
CA ALA A 163 -1.54 -7.14 -8.97
C ALA A 163 -2.74 -6.27 -8.56
N THR A 164 -3.68 -6.08 -9.49
CA THR A 164 -4.97 -5.45 -9.25
C THR A 164 -6.07 -6.32 -9.86
N HIS A 165 -7.25 -6.29 -9.26
CA HIS A 165 -8.43 -7.00 -9.73
C HIS A 165 -9.65 -6.11 -9.59
N LEU A 166 -10.48 -6.06 -10.63
CA LEU A 166 -11.70 -5.26 -10.67
C LEU A 166 -12.90 -6.13 -11.05
N TYR A 167 -13.93 -6.08 -10.23
CA TYR A 167 -15.28 -6.48 -10.59
C TYR A 167 -16.07 -5.22 -10.94
N ALA A 168 -16.78 -5.24 -12.07
CA ALA A 168 -17.69 -4.17 -12.47
C ALA A 168 -18.88 -4.80 -13.21
N SER A 169 -20.06 -4.76 -12.60
CA SER A 169 -21.27 -5.39 -13.16
C SER A 169 -22.54 -4.72 -12.64
N TYR A 170 -23.67 -4.99 -13.29
CA TYR A 170 -25.01 -4.62 -12.81
C TYR A 170 -25.52 -5.53 -11.69
N GLU A 171 -24.91 -6.69 -11.53
CA GLU A 171 -25.22 -7.63 -10.46
C GLU A 171 -24.16 -7.53 -9.37
N MET A 172 -24.57 -7.75 -8.12
CA MET A 172 -23.61 -7.85 -7.03
C MET A 172 -22.68 -9.06 -7.25
N THR A 173 -21.43 -8.97 -6.80
CA THR A 173 -20.48 -10.07 -6.97
C THR A 173 -20.94 -11.34 -6.26
N GLN A 174 -20.67 -12.48 -6.88
CA GLN A 174 -20.92 -13.79 -6.31
C GLN A 174 -19.60 -14.47 -5.86
N THR A 175 -18.53 -13.71 -5.69
CA THR A 175 -17.25 -14.28 -5.29
C THR A 175 -16.43 -13.31 -4.45
N VAL A 176 -15.58 -13.89 -3.62
CA VAL A 176 -14.55 -13.22 -2.80
C VAL A 176 -13.14 -13.56 -3.28
N ALA A 177 -13.02 -14.27 -4.40
CA ALA A 177 -11.72 -14.57 -4.98
C ALA A 177 -11.36 -13.48 -6.00
N PRO A 178 -10.31 -12.67 -5.75
CA PRO A 178 -9.93 -11.59 -6.65
C PRO A 178 -9.73 -12.04 -8.11
N GLY A 179 -9.07 -13.18 -8.31
CA GLY A 179 -8.87 -13.78 -9.65
C GLY A 179 -10.17 -14.23 -10.37
N GLN A 180 -11.34 -14.06 -9.76
CA GLN A 180 -12.65 -14.33 -10.36
C GLN A 180 -13.46 -13.06 -10.63
N PHE A 181 -12.91 -11.87 -10.41
CA PHE A 181 -13.60 -10.60 -10.62
C PHE A 181 -13.79 -10.21 -12.10
N GLY A 182 -13.11 -10.91 -13.02
CA GLY A 182 -13.31 -10.77 -14.46
C GLY A 182 -12.35 -9.78 -15.13
N HIS A 183 -11.80 -8.83 -14.39
CA HIS A 183 -10.71 -7.95 -14.85
C HIS A 183 -9.54 -8.02 -13.88
N GLY A 184 -8.34 -8.21 -14.40
CA GLY A 184 -7.13 -8.27 -13.60
C GLY A 184 -5.89 -7.88 -14.39
N HIS A 185 -4.96 -7.23 -13.71
CA HIS A 185 -3.59 -7.00 -14.15
C HIS A 185 -2.68 -7.63 -13.12
N ASP A 186 -1.95 -8.67 -13.53
CA ASP A 186 -0.94 -9.33 -12.73
C ASP A 186 0.46 -8.86 -13.15
N GLN A 187 1.45 -9.06 -12.28
CA GLN A 187 2.87 -8.77 -12.59
C GLN A 187 3.09 -7.30 -12.98
N LEU A 188 2.48 -6.38 -12.22
CA LEU A 188 2.59 -4.95 -12.44
C LEU A 188 3.99 -4.37 -12.11
N ASP A 189 4.94 -5.20 -11.67
CA ASP A 189 6.33 -4.79 -11.38
C ASP A 189 6.44 -3.53 -10.48
N GLY A 190 5.57 -3.43 -9.48
CA GLY A 190 5.60 -2.36 -8.48
C GLY A 190 5.11 -1.00 -8.95
N VAL A 191 3.99 -0.94 -9.68
CA VAL A 191 3.36 0.34 -10.02
C VAL A 191 2.64 0.98 -8.83
N MET A 192 2.59 2.30 -8.79
CA MET A 192 1.79 3.04 -7.79
C MET A 192 0.40 3.39 -8.29
N VAL A 193 0.22 3.41 -9.61
CA VAL A 193 -1.06 3.74 -10.25
C VAL A 193 -1.38 2.68 -11.28
N ASP A 194 -2.62 2.21 -11.26
CA ASP A 194 -3.17 1.32 -12.28
C ASP A 194 -4.60 1.73 -12.64
N THR A 195 -5.05 1.44 -13.86
CA THR A 195 -6.36 1.90 -14.35
C THR A 195 -7.07 0.87 -15.20
N TYR A 196 -8.37 0.74 -14.95
CA TYR A 196 -9.30 -0.06 -15.75
C TYR A 196 -10.27 0.84 -16.50
N THR A 197 -10.67 0.38 -17.69
CA THR A 197 -11.83 0.89 -18.41
C THR A 197 -12.73 -0.28 -18.76
N VAL A 198 -13.95 -0.28 -18.26
CA VAL A 198 -14.97 -1.28 -18.56
C VAL A 198 -16.13 -0.58 -19.26
N SER A 199 -16.49 -1.06 -20.44
CA SER A 199 -17.57 -0.48 -21.24
C SER A 199 -18.50 -1.56 -21.77
N TRP A 200 -19.78 -1.23 -21.90
CA TRP A 200 -20.80 -2.09 -22.49
C TRP A 200 -21.92 -1.24 -23.09
N GLU A 201 -22.79 -1.87 -23.88
CA GLU A 201 -23.92 -1.21 -24.53
C GLU A 201 -25.21 -1.52 -23.79
N ASP A 202 -26.02 -0.49 -23.54
CA ASP A 202 -27.35 -0.60 -22.95
C ASP A 202 -28.35 0.30 -23.71
N GLN A 203 -29.33 -0.33 -24.35
CA GLN A 203 -30.34 0.39 -25.14
C GLN A 203 -31.39 1.07 -24.26
N ASP A 204 -31.59 0.57 -23.04
CA ASP A 204 -32.59 1.07 -22.10
C ASP A 204 -32.01 2.13 -21.14
N GLY A 205 -30.70 2.35 -21.22
CA GLY A 205 -29.95 3.30 -20.42
C GLY A 205 -29.14 2.61 -19.31
N CYS A 206 -28.03 3.24 -18.94
CA CYS A 206 -27.05 2.63 -18.04
C CYS A 206 -27.63 2.36 -16.64
N ALA A 207 -27.84 1.08 -16.32
CA ALA A 207 -28.22 0.67 -14.98
C ALA A 207 -27.11 0.98 -13.95
N PRO A 208 -27.44 1.09 -12.65
CA PRO A 208 -26.43 1.23 -11.61
C PRO A 208 -25.47 0.04 -11.59
N VAL A 209 -24.22 0.28 -11.22
CA VAL A 209 -23.16 -0.75 -11.21
C VAL A 209 -22.61 -0.97 -9.82
N TYR A 210 -22.14 -2.19 -9.57
CA TYR A 210 -21.42 -2.60 -8.38
C TYR A 210 -19.95 -2.82 -8.73
N LEU A 211 -19.07 -2.31 -7.88
CA LEU A 211 -17.63 -2.40 -8.06
C LEU A 211 -17.00 -3.17 -6.90
N VAL A 212 -16.02 -4.02 -7.19
CA VAL A 212 -15.08 -4.54 -6.18
C VAL A 212 -13.68 -4.28 -6.69
N ALA A 213 -12.91 -3.51 -5.95
CA ALA A 213 -11.54 -3.15 -6.32
C ALA A 213 -10.57 -3.73 -5.30
N HIS A 214 -9.72 -4.64 -5.76
CA HIS A 214 -8.72 -5.34 -4.96
C HIS A 214 -7.32 -5.06 -5.50
N ALA A 215 -6.35 -4.91 -4.61
CA ALA A 215 -4.93 -4.84 -4.95
C ALA A 215 -4.10 -5.78 -4.06
N GLU A 216 -3.06 -6.37 -4.65
CA GLU A 216 -1.91 -6.86 -3.90
C GLU A 216 -1.00 -5.66 -3.63
N ALA A 217 -1.18 -5.04 -2.47
CA ALA A 217 -0.45 -3.84 -2.05
C ALA A 217 0.84 -4.25 -1.36
N CYS A 218 1.97 -3.80 -1.89
CA CYS A 218 3.30 -4.19 -1.44
C CYS A 218 4.11 -2.97 -0.99
N TYR A 219 5.15 -3.24 -0.22
CA TYR A 219 6.10 -2.26 0.26
C TYR A 219 7.43 -2.93 0.58
N ASP A 220 8.51 -2.17 0.45
CA ASP A 220 9.84 -2.63 0.82
C ASP A 220 10.08 -2.36 2.30
N GLN A 221 10.34 -3.42 3.05
CA GLN A 221 10.80 -3.37 4.42
C GLN A 221 12.32 -3.47 4.43
N ALA A 222 12.98 -2.61 5.19
CA ALA A 222 14.35 -2.91 5.59
C ALA A 222 14.32 -4.21 6.38
N ASN A 223 15.11 -5.22 6.02
CA ASN A 223 15.35 -6.34 6.92
C ASN A 223 15.94 -5.74 8.19
N GLY A 224 15.10 -5.59 9.21
CA GLY A 224 15.57 -5.57 10.56
C GLY A 224 16.29 -6.90 10.71
N ASP A 225 17.62 -6.87 10.69
CA ASP A 225 18.42 -7.85 11.39
C ASP A 225 17.75 -7.96 12.76
N SER A 226 16.90 -8.98 12.89
CA SER A 226 16.29 -9.36 14.13
C SER A 226 17.46 -9.94 14.88
N GLY A 227 18.32 -9.04 15.37
CA GLY A 227 19.39 -9.33 16.28
C GLY A 227 18.71 -9.91 17.48
N ASP A 228 18.48 -11.22 17.40
CA ASP A 228 18.40 -12.14 18.49
C ASP A 228 19.65 -11.91 19.32
N GLY A 229 19.57 -10.87 20.14
CA GLY A 229 20.44 -10.63 21.27
C GLY A 229 20.12 -11.64 22.37
N SER A 230 20.10 -12.93 22.04
CA SER A 230 20.50 -13.99 22.98
C SER A 230 22.00 -13.88 23.22
N ASP A 231 22.37 -12.74 23.80
CA ASP A 231 23.47 -12.61 24.74
C ASP A 231 23.24 -13.66 25.83
N GLY A 232 23.79 -14.85 25.57
CA GLY A 232 24.01 -15.91 26.54
C GLY A 232 25.16 -15.55 27.47
N SER A 233 25.01 -14.50 28.26
CA SER A 233 25.80 -14.31 29.47
C SER A 233 25.06 -14.95 30.63
N ASP A 234 25.15 -16.27 30.71
CA ASP A 234 25.00 -17.05 31.93
C ASP A 234 26.21 -16.76 32.84
N PRO A 235 26.06 -16.02 33.96
CA PRO A 235 27.08 -15.97 34.98
C PRO A 235 26.76 -17.04 36.02
N GLY A 236 27.38 -18.20 35.81
CA GLY A 236 28.08 -18.96 36.85
C GLY A 236 27.39 -19.11 38.22
N GLU A 237 26.98 -20.35 38.46
CA GLU A 237 27.21 -21.11 39.69
C GLU A 237 27.83 -20.34 40.89
N GLY A 238 27.06 -20.26 41.97
CA GLY A 238 27.53 -19.90 43.30
C GLY A 238 26.59 -20.46 44.36
N GLY A 239 26.80 -21.72 44.73
CA GLY A 239 26.03 -22.40 45.77
C GLY A 239 26.41 -22.01 47.20
N SER A 240 25.49 -22.31 48.12
CA SER A 240 25.60 -22.61 49.57
C SER A 240 24.31 -22.10 50.22
N ASP A 241 23.66 -22.72 51.20
CA ASP A 241 23.66 -24.02 51.85
C ASP A 241 22.47 -23.93 52.85
N GLU A 242 21.95 -25.09 53.25
CA GLU A 242 21.26 -25.37 54.53
C GLU A 242 19.85 -24.77 54.86
N GLU A 243 18.81 -25.60 54.62
CA GLU A 243 17.84 -26.23 55.58
C GLU A 243 17.43 -25.56 56.94
N PRO A 244 16.41 -26.07 57.67
CA PRO A 244 15.05 -26.46 57.31
C PRO A 244 13.99 -25.98 58.36
N GLY A 245 12.70 -26.16 58.07
CA GLY A 245 11.62 -26.08 59.09
C GLY A 245 10.29 -25.73 58.43
N GLY A 246 9.26 -26.57 58.41
CA GLY A 246 8.78 -27.44 59.48
C GLY A 246 7.43 -26.88 59.92
N GLY A 247 6.32 -27.49 59.50
CA GLY A 247 5.00 -27.02 59.90
C GLY A 247 3.84 -27.69 59.18
N SER A 248 3.62 -28.96 59.52
CA SER A 248 2.38 -29.71 59.32
C SER A 248 1.15 -28.95 59.85
N THR A 249 0.02 -29.00 59.15
CA THR A 249 -1.26 -29.54 59.68
C THR A 249 -2.30 -29.74 58.54
N PRO A 250 -3.13 -30.79 58.61
CA PRO A 250 -4.19 -31.08 57.63
C PRO A 250 -5.61 -30.70 58.11
N ASP A 251 -6.56 -30.85 57.19
CA ASP A 251 -8.04 -30.97 57.32
C ASP A 251 -8.79 -29.68 57.74
N ALA A 252 -9.92 -29.31 57.12
CA ALA A 252 -10.98 -30.07 56.45
C ALA A 252 -11.68 -29.24 55.35
#